data_AF-A0A0D2JYZ6-F1
#
_entry.id   AF-A0A0D2JYZ6-F1
#
_cell.length_a   1.000
_cell.length_b   1.000
_cell.length_c   1.000
_cell.angle_alpha   90.00
_cell.angle_beta   90.00
_cell.angle_gamma   90.00
#
_symmetry.space_group_name_H-M   'P 1'
#
loop_
_entity.id
_entity.type
_entity.pdbx_description
1 polymer ?
#
loop_
_entity_poly.entity_id
_entity_poly.type
_entity_poly.pdbx_seq_one_letter_code
_entity_poly.pdbx_strand_id
1 'polypeptide(L)'
;MRGNWLFFLNYFTPTYLRLYWGLLRDGRVGLWSKLPVGLALAYLILPTDLIPDFFLAIGFADDALILVLSLLNLLRTSPPEVVEEHLRHITTRKKH
;
A
#
# COMPACT_ATOMS: atom_id res chain seq x y z
N MET A 1 -6.09 21.72 -10.67
CA MET A 1 -5.31 21.04 -9.61
C MET A 1 -4.03 20.49 -10.23
N ARG A 2 -2.87 21.16 -10.06
CA ARG A 2 -1.58 20.62 -10.51
C ARG A 2 -1.20 19.50 -9.53
N GLY A 3 -1.54 18.27 -9.87
CA GLY A 3 -1.11 17.08 -9.13
C GLY A 3 0.41 17.05 -9.17
N ASN A 4 1.06 17.42 -8.08
CA ASN A 4 2.50 17.35 -7.96
C ASN A 4 2.87 15.85 -7.88
N TRP A 5 3.20 15.25 -9.01
CA TRP A 5 3.48 13.81 -9.15
C TRP A 5 4.59 13.32 -8.22
N LEU A 6 5.41 14.23 -7.69
CA LEU A 6 6.42 13.99 -6.68
C LEU A 6 5.87 13.49 -5.33
N PHE A 7 4.58 13.74 -5.02
CA PHE A 7 3.97 13.14 -3.83
C PHE A 7 3.89 11.61 -3.96
N PHE A 8 3.70 11.06 -5.18
CA PHE A 8 3.68 9.62 -5.41
C PHE A 8 4.99 8.93 -5.02
N LEU A 9 6.13 9.57 -5.27
CA LEU A 9 7.45 9.06 -4.87
C LEU A 9 7.58 8.94 -3.35
N ASN A 10 6.93 9.81 -2.57
CA ASN A 10 7.09 9.81 -1.12
C ASN A 10 6.41 8.60 -0.46
N TYR A 11 5.38 8.03 -1.11
CA TYR A 11 4.63 6.87 -0.61
C TYR A 11 5.45 5.57 -0.52
N PHE A 12 6.60 5.50 -1.18
CA PHE A 12 7.50 4.34 -1.12
C PHE A 12 8.48 4.40 0.05
N THR A 13 8.45 5.46 0.87
CA THR A 13 9.36 5.53 2.02
C THR A 13 8.92 4.57 3.15
N PRO A 14 9.85 4.02 3.95
CA PRO A 14 9.53 3.09 5.05
C PRO A 14 8.54 3.67 6.09
N THR A 15 8.44 4.99 6.16
CA THR A 15 7.43 5.72 6.91
C THR A 15 6.01 5.37 6.47
N TYR A 16 5.74 5.33 5.16
CA TYR A 16 4.40 5.03 4.63
C TYR A 16 4.05 3.55 4.72
N LEU A 17 5.04 2.64 4.66
CA LEU A 17 4.80 1.22 4.98
C LEU A 17 4.16 1.05 6.37
N ARG A 18 4.63 1.81 7.37
CA ARG A 18 4.02 1.81 8.71
C ARG A 18 2.62 2.41 8.73
N LEU A 19 2.38 3.44 7.91
CA LEU A 19 1.05 4.04 7.74
C LEU A 19 0.06 3.02 7.16
N TYR A 20 0.41 2.39 6.03
CA TYR A 20 -0.42 1.36 5.40
C TYR A 20 -0.72 0.21 6.36
N TRP A 21 0.29 -0.25 7.11
CA TRP A 21 0.12 -1.30 8.11
C TRP A 21 -0.85 -0.89 9.23
N GLY A 22 -0.78 0.35 9.70
CA GLY A 22 -1.74 0.91 10.66
C GLY A 22 -3.16 0.95 10.11
N LEU A 23 -3.34 1.47 8.90
CA LEU A 23 -4.65 1.54 8.22
C LEU A 23 -5.26 0.17 7.95
N LEU A 24 -4.46 -0.83 7.59
CA LEU A 24 -4.94 -2.20 7.41
C LEU A 24 -5.47 -2.81 8.72
N ARG A 25 -4.86 -2.46 9.85
CA ARG A 25 -5.27 -2.94 11.18
C ARG A 25 -6.38 -2.10 11.83
N ASP A 26 -6.58 -0.87 11.39
CA ASP A 26 -7.60 0.02 11.97
C ASP A 26 -9.02 -0.43 11.57
N GLY A 27 -9.87 -0.70 12.55
CA GLY A 27 -11.26 -1.12 12.34
C GLY A 27 -12.16 -0.06 11.70
N ARG A 28 -11.74 1.21 11.69
CA ARG A 28 -12.46 2.32 11.04
C ARG A 28 -12.31 2.31 9.51
N VAL A 29 -11.30 1.61 9.00
CA VAL A 29 -11.10 1.44 7.55
C VAL A 29 -11.95 0.26 7.06
N GLY A 30 -12.80 0.51 6.07
CA GLY A 30 -13.71 -0.49 5.53
C GLY A 30 -12.98 -1.69 4.91
N LEU A 31 -13.56 -2.89 5.03
CA LEU A 31 -13.02 -4.13 4.46
C LEU A 31 -12.79 -4.03 2.95
N TRP A 32 -13.68 -3.36 2.23
CA TRP A 32 -13.57 -3.14 0.78
C TRP A 32 -12.30 -2.39 0.37
N SER A 33 -11.79 -1.50 1.23
CA SER A 33 -10.54 -0.78 1.00
C SER A 33 -9.32 -1.67 1.21
N LYS A 34 -9.43 -2.67 2.10
CA LYS A 34 -8.35 -3.59 2.48
C LYS A 34 -8.26 -4.80 1.56
N LEU A 35 -9.38 -5.23 1.00
CA LEU A 35 -9.46 -6.41 0.11
C LEU A 35 -8.43 -6.36 -1.04
N PRO A 36 -8.27 -5.26 -1.80
CA PRO A 36 -7.29 -5.19 -2.87
C PRO A 36 -5.85 -5.41 -2.37
N VAL A 37 -5.52 -4.84 -1.21
CA VAL A 37 -4.18 -5.00 -0.60
C VAL A 37 -3.98 -6.43 -0.12
N GLY A 38 -4.99 -7.02 0.51
CA GLY A 38 -4.96 -8.42 0.95
C GLY A 38 -4.81 -9.39 -0.22
N LEU A 39 -5.52 -9.16 -1.32
CA LEU A 39 -5.44 -9.97 -2.54
C LEU A 39 -4.09 -9.82 -3.23
N ALA A 40 -3.55 -8.60 -3.34
CA ALA A 40 -2.23 -8.37 -3.91
C ALA A 40 -1.12 -9.04 -3.06
N LEU A 41 -1.21 -8.97 -1.72
CA LEU A 41 -0.27 -9.65 -0.85
C LEU A 41 -0.42 -11.17 -0.89
N ALA A 42 -1.67 -11.68 -0.94
CA ALA A 42 -1.93 -13.10 -1.08
C ALA A 42 -1.34 -13.63 -2.39
N TYR A 43 -1.50 -12.89 -3.49
CA TYR A 43 -0.90 -13.22 -4.78
C TYR A 43 0.64 -13.27 -4.73
N LEU A 44 1.28 -12.34 -4.00
CA LEU A 44 2.74 -12.34 -3.82
C LEU A 44 3.28 -13.47 -2.92
N ILE A 45 2.49 -13.92 -1.95
CA ILE A 45 2.90 -14.93 -0.95
C ILE A 45 2.53 -16.34 -1.39
N LEU A 46 1.45 -16.50 -2.15
CA LEU A 46 1.16 -17.78 -2.78
C LEU A 46 2.35 -18.09 -3.70
N PRO A 47 2.98 -19.28 -3.59
CA PRO A 47 4.00 -19.69 -4.56
C PRO A 47 3.34 -19.56 -5.93
N THR A 48 3.89 -18.63 -6.71
CA THR A 48 3.43 -18.25 -8.04
C THR A 48 2.91 -19.48 -8.78
N ASP A 49 1.75 -19.28 -9.40
CA ASP A 49 0.94 -20.24 -10.12
C ASP A 49 1.72 -21.42 -10.71
N LEU A 50 1.08 -22.58 -10.77
CA LEU A 50 1.58 -23.89 -11.23
C LEU A 50 2.17 -23.93 -12.66
N ILE A 51 2.46 -22.79 -13.26
CA ILE A 51 3.14 -22.58 -14.52
C ILE A 51 4.56 -22.09 -14.19
N PRO A 52 5.59 -22.95 -14.28
CA PRO A 52 6.97 -22.51 -14.20
C PRO A 52 7.29 -21.75 -15.49
N ASP A 53 6.92 -20.47 -15.56
CA ASP A 53 7.29 -19.64 -16.69
C ASP A 53 8.75 -19.23 -16.56
N PHE A 54 9.57 -20.01 -17.25
CA PHE A 54 10.95 -19.76 -17.65
C PHE A 54 11.20 -18.42 -18.40
N PHE A 55 10.28 -17.45 -18.35
CA PHE A 55 10.43 -16.14 -18.98
C PHE A 55 10.84 -15.08 -17.97
N LEU A 56 12.16 -15.06 -17.74
CA LEU A 56 12.89 -14.13 -16.90
C LEU A 56 12.39 -12.66 -16.98
N ALA A 57 12.12 -12.10 -15.79
CA ALA A 57 12.29 -10.69 -15.41
C ALA A 57 11.24 -9.63 -15.83
N ILE A 58 10.20 -9.92 -16.62
CA ILE A 58 9.19 -8.91 -17.01
C ILE A 58 7.88 -9.00 -16.20
N GLY A 59 7.52 -10.17 -15.66
CA GLY A 59 6.24 -10.40 -14.98
C GLY A 59 6.03 -9.69 -13.62
N PHE A 60 7.11 -9.29 -12.93
CA PHE A 60 6.99 -8.68 -11.59
C PHE A 60 6.47 -7.23 -11.60
N ALA A 61 6.55 -6.55 -12.74
CA ALA A 61 6.14 -5.16 -12.84
C ALA A 61 4.63 -5.00 -12.65
N ASP A 62 3.84 -5.93 -13.19
CA ASP A 62 2.38 -5.89 -13.10
C ASP A 62 1.91 -6.16 -11.66
N ASP A 63 2.53 -7.11 -10.97
CA ASP A 63 2.21 -7.42 -9.57
C ASP A 63 2.57 -6.27 -8.62
N ALA A 64 3.74 -5.66 -8.84
CA ALA A 64 4.16 -4.48 -8.11
C ALA A 64 3.22 -3.29 -8.38
N LEU A 65 2.76 -3.12 -9.62
CA LEU A 65 1.81 -2.09 -9.99
C LEU A 65 0.46 -2.31 -9.30
N ILE A 66 -0.06 -3.54 -9.29
CA ILE A 66 -1.30 -3.90 -8.60
C ILE A 66 -1.20 -3.64 -7.09
N LEU A 67 -0.07 -4.00 -6.47
CA LEU A 67 0.16 -3.71 -5.05
C LEU A 67 0.16 -2.20 -4.78
N VAL A 68 0.87 -1.41 -5.59
CA VAL A 68 0.94 0.05 -5.43
C VAL A 68 -0.43 0.69 -5.61
N LEU A 69 -1.17 0.29 -6.65
CA LEU A 69 -2.53 0.78 -6.89
C LEU A 69 -3.47 0.42 -5.73
N SER A 70 -3.32 -0.77 -5.16
CA SER A 70 -4.11 -1.22 -4.01
C SER A 70 -3.81 -0.38 -2.76
N LEU A 71 -2.54 -0.07 -2.49
CA LEU A 71 -2.13 0.82 -1.39
C LEU A 71 -2.63 2.25 -1.59
N LEU A 72 -2.59 2.77 -2.82
CA LEU A 72 -3.15 4.09 -3.15
C LEU A 72 -4.67 4.10 -2.97
N ASN A 73 -5.36 3.03 -3.37
CA ASN A 73 -6.79 2.89 -3.17
C ASN A 73 -7.15 2.84 -1.68
N LEU A 74 -6.36 2.12 -0.88
CA LEU A 74 -6.53 2.07 0.58
C LEU A 74 -6.48 3.48 1.18
N LEU A 75 -5.50 4.30 0.81
CA LEU A 75 -5.42 5.68 1.30
C LEU A 75 -6.59 6.55 0.84
N ARG A 76 -6.98 6.45 -0.43
CA ARG A 76 -8.06 7.25 -1.00
C ARG A 76 -9.43 6.94 -0.41
N THR A 77 -9.64 5.69 -0.01
CA THR A 77 -10.92 5.22 0.54
C THR A 77 -10.94 5.17 2.06
N SER A 78 -9.79 5.33 2.72
CA SER A 78 -9.71 5.47 4.16
C SER A 78 -10.23 6.84 4.61
N PRO A 79 -10.88 6.93 5.78
CA PRO A 79 -11.27 8.22 6.35
C PRO A 79 -10.04 9.12 6.56
N PRO A 80 -10.08 10.40 6.12
CA PRO A 80 -8.92 11.29 6.18
C PRO A 80 -8.42 11.52 7.61
N GLU A 81 -9.32 11.49 8.60
CA GLU A 81 -8.99 11.66 10.02
C GLU A 81 -8.08 10.53 10.52
N VAL A 82 -8.34 9.29 10.09
CA VAL A 82 -7.58 8.10 10.49
C VAL A 82 -6.19 8.09 9.84
N VAL A 83 -6.11 8.53 8.57
CA VAL A 83 -4.84 8.67 7.86
C VAL A 83 -3.97 9.74 8.51
N GLU A 84 -4.55 10.88 8.87
CA GLU A 84 -3.83 11.96 9.54
C GLU A 84 -3.37 11.57 10.94
N GLU A 85 -4.22 10.89 11.73
CA GLU A 85 -3.88 10.35 13.05
C GLU A 85 -2.62 9.46 12.96
N HIS A 86 -2.64 8.46 12.07
CA HIS A 86 -1.49 7.57 11.87
C HIS A 86 -0.24 8.30 11.36
N LEU A 87 -0.40 9.27 10.45
CA LEU A 87 0.71 10.10 9.97
C LEU A 87 1.36 10.90 11.11
N ARG A 88 0.56 11.49 12.01
CA ARG A 88 1.04 12.22 13.20
C ARG A 88 1.76 11.31 14.18
N HIS A 89 1.27 10.09 14.40
CA HIS A 89 1.96 9.11 15.24
C HIS A 89 3.33 8.73 14.68
N ILE A 90 3.47 8.60 13.36
CA ILE A 90 4.73 8.22 12.73
C ILE A 90 5.73 9.38 12.70
N THR A 91 5.25 10.61 12.44
CA THR A 91 6.11 11.81 12.41
C THR A 91 6.58 12.25 13.81
N THR A 92 5.76 12.07 14.84
CA THR A 92 6.14 12.38 16.25
C THR A 92 7.34 11.54 16.72
N ARG A 93 7.48 10.30 16.22
CA ARG A 93 8.58 9.41 16.63
C ARG A 93 9.95 9.75 16.04
N LYS A 94 10.02 10.68 15.07
CA LYS A 94 11.27 11.08 14.41
C LYS A 94 11.95 12.30 15.06
N LYS A 95 11.39 12.81 16.16
CA LYS A 95 11.85 14.03 16.86
C LYS A 95 12.55 13.75 18.20
N HIS A 96 13.08 12.55 18.39
CA HIS A 96 13.98 12.20 19.50
C HIS A 96 15.21 11.50 18.95
#